data_AF-A0A3Q3VKS3-F1
#
_entry.id   AF-A0A3Q3VKS3-F1
#
_cell.length_a   1.000
_cell.length_b   1.000
_cell.length_c   1.000
_cell.angle_alpha   90.00
_cell.angle_beta   90.00
_cell.angle_gamma   90.00
#
_symmetry.space_group_name_H-M   'P 1'
#
loop_
_entity.id
_entity.type
_entity.pdbx_description
1 polymer ?
#
loop_
_entity_poly.entity_id
_entity_poly.type
_entity_poly.pdbx_seq_one_letter_code
_entity_poly.pdbx_strand_id
1 'polypeptide(L)'
;MKRIHHQLLNKKQKTEDEVIWRVWEERDESAAEPTQIPFQPFKKAFMDFTVMSYNILADDLLKANQELYTHCPLEVLDWSYRCSLVLEEILKWGPDILCLQEVQENHYYEHLYPVLSQRGYTCVYKRRTGTNTDGCATCYHSRCFSEFSVTLLEFYRPGTELLDRHNVGIVLLLRPVVTRGSDVKAMGPPLCVANTHLLFNPRRGDIKLAQLAIMLAEIDRVVRSCKANGEHCNLLLCGDFNAVPGMPTDCHQSITRCPLVLVNLICKYFLYNIVIHELKLLIYR
;
A
#
# COMPACT_ATOMS: atom_id res chain seq x y z
N MET A 1 9.19 -13.66 -5.21
CA MET A 1 8.09 -12.69 -4.90
C MET A 1 6.81 -13.19 -5.57
N LYS A 2 5.62 -13.08 -4.95
CA LYS A 2 4.33 -13.43 -5.60
C LYS A 2 3.40 -12.23 -5.69
N ARG A 3 2.53 -12.17 -6.70
CA ARG A 3 1.49 -11.13 -6.86
C ARG A 3 0.17 -11.77 -7.26
N ILE A 4 -0.95 -11.22 -6.80
CA ILE A 4 -2.27 -11.60 -7.32
C ILE A 4 -2.55 -10.87 -8.64
N HIS A 5 -2.91 -11.62 -9.69
CA HIS A 5 -3.40 -11.08 -10.96
C HIS A 5 -4.72 -11.77 -11.37
N HIS A 6 -5.50 -11.10 -12.23
CA HIS A 6 -6.71 -11.67 -12.82
C HIS A 6 -6.31 -12.59 -13.98
N GLN A 7 -6.70 -13.87 -13.93
CA GLN A 7 -6.41 -14.84 -14.99
C GLN A 7 -7.72 -15.27 -15.67
N LEU A 8 -7.76 -15.15 -17.01
CA LEU A 8 -8.86 -15.65 -17.84
C LEU A 8 -8.58 -17.11 -18.24
N LEU A 9 -9.55 -18.00 -17.99
CA LEU A 9 -9.52 -19.39 -18.45
C LEU A 9 -10.66 -19.62 -19.45
N ASN A 10 -10.39 -19.46 -20.74
CA ASN A 10 -10.74 -20.42 -21.81
C ASN A 10 -10.52 -19.84 -23.21
N LYS A 11 -9.48 -20.33 -23.89
CA LYS A 11 -9.48 -20.42 -25.37
C LYS A 11 -10.08 -21.79 -25.75
N LYS A 12 -11.40 -21.93 -25.64
CA LYS A 12 -12.27 -22.82 -26.44
C LYS A 12 -13.66 -22.90 -25.80
N GLN A 13 -14.67 -22.90 -26.66
CA GLN A 13 -16.12 -22.86 -26.40
C GLN A 13 -16.66 -21.52 -25.86
N LYS A 14 -17.23 -20.73 -26.78
CA LYS A 14 -18.25 -19.70 -26.50
C LYS A 14 -19.44 -20.40 -25.83
N THR A 15 -19.93 -19.80 -24.74
CA THR A 15 -21.15 -20.07 -23.93
C THR A 15 -20.88 -20.68 -22.56
N GLU A 16 -20.47 -19.84 -21.61
CA GLU A 16 -20.78 -19.89 -20.17
C GLU A 16 -20.20 -18.62 -19.53
N ASP A 17 -20.82 -18.09 -18.49
CA ASP A 17 -20.43 -16.84 -17.83
C ASP A 17 -18.92 -16.82 -17.53
N GLU A 18 -18.22 -15.78 -18.00
CA GLU A 18 -16.76 -15.67 -17.85
C GLU A 18 -16.40 -15.51 -16.36
N VAL A 19 -16.02 -16.61 -15.72
CA VAL A 19 -15.57 -16.57 -14.32
C VAL A 19 -14.13 -16.07 -14.25
N ILE A 20 -13.95 -14.85 -13.73
CA ILE A 20 -12.63 -14.24 -13.53
C ILE A 20 -12.15 -14.58 -12.10
N TRP A 21 -11.08 -15.36 -12.00
CA TRP A 21 -10.42 -15.67 -10.72
C TRP A 21 -9.17 -14.83 -10.51
N ARG A 22 -8.87 -14.55 -9.23
CA ARG A 22 -7.61 -13.97 -8.76
C ARG A 22 -6.69 -15.09 -8.30
N VAL A 23 -5.49 -15.20 -8.89
CA VAL A 23 -4.54 -16.28 -8.61
C VAL A 23 -3.18 -15.68 -8.25
N TRP A 24 -2.45 -16.35 -7.34
CA TRP A 24 -1.05 -16.03 -7.07
C TRP A 24 -0.17 -16.41 -8.26
N GLU A 25 0.57 -15.44 -8.77
CA GLU A 25 1.59 -15.63 -9.80
C GLU A 25 2.99 -15.53 -9.15
N GLU A 26 3.85 -16.50 -9.43
CA GLU A 26 5.26 -16.43 -9.05
C GLU A 26 6.02 -15.50 -9.99
N ARG A 27 6.81 -14.59 -9.41
CA ARG A 27 7.71 -13.74 -10.19
C ARG A 27 9.08 -14.41 -10.27
N ASP A 28 9.55 -14.67 -11.48
CA ASP A 28 10.91 -15.18 -11.73
C ASP A 28 11.96 -14.24 -11.12
N GLU A 29 12.77 -14.78 -10.22
CA GLU A 29 13.81 -14.04 -9.48
C GLU A 29 15.14 -13.93 -10.27
N SER A 30 15.15 -14.30 -11.55
CA SER A 30 16.36 -14.48 -12.38
C SER A 30 17.04 -13.18 -12.86
N ALA A 31 16.53 -11.99 -12.51
CA ALA A 31 17.07 -10.71 -12.98
C ALA A 31 18.00 -9.98 -11.99
N ALA A 32 18.30 -10.55 -10.82
CA ALA A 32 19.23 -9.95 -9.86
C ALA A 32 20.52 -10.79 -9.80
N GLU A 33 21.57 -10.36 -10.51
CA GLU A 33 22.91 -10.96 -10.37
C GLU A 33 23.43 -10.78 -8.94
N PRO A 34 23.83 -11.86 -8.25
CA PRO A 34 24.42 -11.74 -6.92
C PRO A 34 25.86 -11.25 -7.06
N THR A 35 26.11 -10.00 -6.64
CA THR A 35 27.47 -9.47 -6.48
C THR A 35 28.15 -10.26 -5.36
N GLN A 36 29.11 -11.13 -5.72
CA GLN A 36 29.86 -11.95 -4.76
C GLN A 36 30.86 -11.06 -4.02
N ILE A 37 30.57 -10.76 -2.75
CA ILE A 37 31.56 -10.29 -1.79
C ILE A 37 31.83 -11.46 -0.83
N PRO A 38 33.09 -11.90 -0.64
CA PRO A 38 33.40 -13.06 0.19
C PRO A 38 33.36 -12.65 1.67
N PHE A 39 32.31 -13.00 2.39
CA PHE A 39 32.29 -12.96 3.86
C PHE A 39 31.63 -14.21 4.47
N GLN A 40 32.18 -14.61 5.61
CA GLN A 40 31.98 -15.84 6.40
C GLN A 40 30.52 -16.24 6.67
N PRO A 41 30.23 -17.54 6.99
CA PRO A 41 28.90 -18.12 6.90
C PRO A 41 28.03 -17.78 8.12
N PHE A 42 27.47 -16.58 8.17
CA PHE A 42 26.26 -16.34 8.93
C PHE A 42 25.10 -17.02 8.22
N LYS A 43 24.34 -17.90 8.90
CA LYS A 43 23.10 -18.47 8.35
C LYS A 43 22.09 -17.34 8.13
N LYS A 44 21.99 -16.81 6.90
CA LYS A 44 20.93 -15.89 6.47
C LYS A 44 19.57 -16.45 6.90
N ALA A 45 18.84 -15.71 7.73
CA ALA A 45 17.43 -15.97 7.95
C ALA A 45 16.62 -15.07 7.01
N PHE A 46 15.49 -15.55 6.53
CA PHE A 46 14.56 -14.77 5.74
C PHE A 46 13.23 -14.69 6.50
N MET A 47 12.55 -13.56 6.39
CA MET A 47 11.16 -13.41 6.80
C MET A 47 10.35 -13.08 5.56
N ASP A 48 9.39 -13.94 5.27
CA ASP A 48 8.40 -13.69 4.24
C ASP A 48 7.22 -12.97 4.89
N PHE A 49 6.66 -11.99 4.18
CA PHE A 49 5.50 -11.23 4.63
C PHE A 49 4.64 -10.80 3.45
N THR A 50 3.37 -10.54 3.72
CA THR A 50 2.38 -10.16 2.72
C THR A 50 1.98 -8.69 2.87
N VAL A 51 1.66 -8.07 1.74
CA VAL A 51 1.23 -6.67 1.66
C VAL A 51 -0.04 -6.59 0.86
N MET A 52 -1.05 -5.89 1.35
CA MET A 52 -2.24 -5.49 0.60
C MET A 52 -2.29 -3.97 0.46
N SER A 53 -2.50 -3.47 -0.75
CA SER A 53 -2.92 -2.08 -0.99
C SER A 53 -4.32 -2.07 -1.57
N TYR A 54 -5.23 -1.32 -0.94
CA TYR A 54 -6.64 -1.34 -1.30
C TYR A 54 -7.32 0.01 -1.09
N ASN A 55 -7.78 0.62 -2.19
CA ASN A 55 -8.71 1.74 -2.15
C ASN A 55 -10.13 1.18 -1.92
N ILE A 56 -10.73 1.51 -0.77
CA ILE A 56 -11.99 0.89 -0.30
C ILE A 56 -13.24 1.71 -0.63
N LEU A 57 -13.11 2.80 -1.37
CA LEU A 57 -14.19 3.71 -1.78
C LEU A 57 -14.99 4.28 -0.60
N ALA A 58 -14.64 5.50 -0.19
CA ALA A 58 -15.33 6.20 0.90
C ALA A 58 -16.80 6.43 0.53
N ASP A 59 -17.68 6.28 1.52
CA ASP A 59 -19.13 6.36 1.29
C ASP A 59 -19.58 7.78 0.92
N ASP A 60 -19.00 8.80 1.55
CA ASP A 60 -19.26 10.20 1.21
C ASP A 60 -18.79 10.53 -0.22
N LEU A 61 -17.67 9.96 -0.67
CA LEU A 61 -17.18 10.15 -2.04
C LEU A 61 -18.07 9.43 -3.06
N LEU A 62 -18.53 8.22 -2.75
CA LEU A 62 -19.52 7.51 -3.55
C LEU A 62 -20.81 8.32 -3.68
N LYS A 63 -21.34 8.81 -2.55
CA LYS A 63 -22.58 9.62 -2.51
C LYS A 63 -22.44 10.96 -3.24
N ALA A 64 -21.26 11.56 -3.20
CA ALA A 64 -20.99 12.81 -3.93
C ALA A 64 -20.85 12.60 -5.46
N ASN A 65 -20.60 11.37 -5.92
CA ASN A 65 -20.38 11.04 -7.33
C ASN A 65 -21.25 9.85 -7.78
N GLN A 66 -22.52 9.83 -7.35
CA GLN A 66 -23.45 8.71 -7.61
C GLN A 66 -23.65 8.44 -9.11
N GLU A 67 -23.49 9.44 -9.96
CA GLU A 67 -23.56 9.32 -11.41
C GLU A 67 -22.59 8.29 -11.99
N LEU A 68 -21.43 8.10 -11.33
CA LEU A 68 -20.43 7.10 -11.71
C LEU A 68 -20.91 5.66 -11.47
N TYR A 69 -21.89 5.46 -10.60
CA TYR A 69 -22.34 4.15 -10.10
C TYR A 69 -23.79 3.82 -10.48
N THR A 70 -24.35 4.50 -11.48
CA THR A 70 -25.72 4.28 -11.99
C THR A 70 -25.98 2.86 -12.51
N HIS A 71 -24.91 2.11 -12.80
CA HIS A 71 -24.95 0.72 -13.24
C HIS A 71 -25.00 -0.29 -12.06
N CYS A 72 -24.86 0.17 -10.82
CA CYS A 72 -24.91 -0.67 -9.62
C CYS A 72 -26.28 -0.57 -8.94
N PRO A 73 -26.87 -1.69 -8.49
CA PRO A 73 -28.03 -1.67 -7.59
C PRO A 73 -27.73 -0.86 -6.31
N LEU A 74 -28.71 -0.12 -5.80
CA LEU A 74 -28.51 0.75 -4.63
C LEU A 74 -28.16 -0.05 -3.37
N GLU A 75 -28.68 -1.27 -3.26
CA GLU A 75 -28.45 -2.16 -2.11
C GLU A 75 -26.98 -2.57 -2.00
N VAL A 76 -26.26 -2.70 -3.14
CA VAL A 76 -24.84 -3.07 -3.13
C VAL A 76 -23.91 -1.87 -2.92
N LEU A 77 -24.44 -0.65 -3.04
CA LEU A 77 -23.71 0.60 -2.76
C LEU A 77 -23.80 0.98 -1.27
N ASP A 78 -24.77 0.42 -0.54
CA ASP A 78 -24.92 0.65 0.90
C ASP A 78 -23.62 0.31 1.66
N TRP A 79 -23.22 1.21 2.56
CA TRP A 79 -21.97 1.05 3.30
C TRP A 79 -21.96 -0.19 4.19
N SER A 80 -23.07 -0.56 4.84
CA SER A 80 -23.10 -1.75 5.69
C SER A 80 -22.86 -3.01 4.86
N TYR A 81 -23.45 -3.08 3.67
CA TYR A 81 -23.17 -4.16 2.72
C TYR A 81 -21.70 -4.15 2.28
N ARG A 82 -21.20 -3.02 1.73
CA ARG A 82 -19.81 -2.92 1.25
C ARG A 82 -18.78 -3.18 2.35
N CYS A 83 -18.99 -2.66 3.56
CA CYS A 83 -18.09 -2.83 4.69
C CYS A 83 -17.92 -4.31 5.06
N SER A 84 -19.01 -5.09 5.04
CA SER A 84 -18.94 -6.53 5.29
C SER A 84 -18.03 -7.25 4.27
N LEU A 85 -18.18 -6.95 2.98
CA LEU A 85 -17.36 -7.51 1.91
C LEU A 85 -15.90 -7.06 1.97
N VAL A 86 -15.66 -5.78 2.26
CA VAL A 86 -14.29 -5.23 2.42
C VAL A 86 -13.57 -5.93 3.58
N LEU A 87 -14.24 -6.08 4.73
CA LEU A 87 -13.67 -6.79 5.88
C LEU A 87 -13.48 -8.29 5.58
N GLU A 88 -14.45 -8.94 4.94
CA GLU A 88 -14.32 -10.35 4.53
C GLU A 88 -13.08 -10.56 3.65
N GLU A 89 -12.88 -9.69 2.65
CA GLU A 89 -11.73 -9.78 1.75
C GLU A 89 -10.40 -9.54 2.51
N ILE A 90 -10.33 -8.52 3.37
CA ILE A 90 -9.12 -8.26 4.18
C ILE A 90 -8.80 -9.46 5.07
N LEU A 91 -9.80 -10.03 5.74
CA LEU A 91 -9.61 -11.14 6.66
C LEU A 91 -9.30 -12.46 5.94
N LYS A 92 -9.88 -12.67 4.75
CA LYS A 92 -9.62 -13.82 3.90
C LYS A 92 -8.14 -13.90 3.50
N TRP A 93 -7.54 -12.76 3.15
CA TRP A 93 -6.14 -12.72 2.74
C TRP A 93 -5.17 -12.53 3.90
N GLY A 94 -5.60 -11.89 5.00
CA GLY A 94 -4.81 -11.71 6.21
C GLY A 94 -3.40 -11.11 6.00
N PRO A 95 -3.27 -9.97 5.30
CA PRO A 95 -1.96 -9.44 4.89
C PRO A 95 -1.15 -8.91 6.07
N ASP A 96 0.14 -9.20 6.18
CA ASP A 96 0.97 -8.70 7.31
C ASP A 96 1.10 -7.16 7.35
N ILE A 97 0.97 -6.50 6.20
CA ILE A 97 0.89 -5.04 6.05
C ILE A 97 -0.30 -4.69 5.16
N LEU A 98 -1.15 -3.77 5.61
CA LEU A 98 -2.35 -3.32 4.93
C LEU A 98 -2.32 -1.80 4.73
N CYS A 99 -2.30 -1.36 3.48
CA CYS A 99 -2.30 0.04 3.07
C CYS A 99 -3.65 0.38 2.42
N LEU A 100 -4.53 1.06 3.16
CA LEU A 100 -5.85 1.46 2.68
C LEU A 100 -5.88 2.92 2.21
N GLN A 101 -6.66 3.19 1.17
CA GLN A 101 -7.00 4.53 0.67
C GLN A 101 -8.52 4.73 0.66
N GLU A 102 -8.98 5.98 0.62
CA GLU A 102 -10.40 6.37 0.72
C GLU A 102 -11.09 5.79 1.96
N VAL A 103 -10.38 5.82 3.09
CA VAL A 103 -10.93 5.37 4.36
C VAL A 103 -11.65 6.54 5.04
N GLN A 104 -12.98 6.49 5.08
CA GLN A 104 -13.80 7.50 5.76
C GLN A 104 -13.59 7.46 7.28
N GLU A 105 -13.49 8.62 7.92
CA GLU A 105 -13.06 8.77 9.31
C GLU A 105 -13.97 8.07 10.33
N ASN A 106 -15.28 8.32 10.29
CA ASN A 106 -16.23 7.65 11.20
C ASN A 106 -16.19 6.12 10.99
N HIS A 107 -16.21 5.68 9.73
CA HIS A 107 -16.17 4.27 9.37
C HIS A 107 -14.86 3.57 9.79
N TYR A 108 -13.74 4.29 9.80
CA TYR A 108 -12.48 3.80 10.33
C TYR A 108 -12.62 3.45 11.82
N TYR A 109 -13.05 4.41 12.63
CA TYR A 109 -13.12 4.23 14.09
C TYR A 109 -14.24 3.28 14.52
N GLU A 110 -15.37 3.30 13.83
CA GLU A 110 -16.56 2.56 14.24
C GLU A 110 -16.55 1.12 13.71
N HIS A 111 -16.07 0.89 12.48
CA HIS A 111 -16.25 -0.41 11.80
C HIS A 111 -14.94 -1.13 11.47
N LEU A 112 -13.92 -0.43 10.97
CA LEU A 112 -12.68 -1.07 10.49
C LEU A 112 -11.69 -1.34 11.62
N TYR A 113 -11.31 -0.30 12.37
CA TYR A 113 -10.28 -0.38 13.41
C TYR A 113 -10.60 -1.40 14.52
N PRO A 114 -11.83 -1.49 15.06
CA PRO A 114 -12.15 -2.49 16.08
C PRO A 114 -11.90 -3.93 15.61
N VAL A 115 -12.30 -4.24 14.37
CA VAL A 115 -12.12 -5.58 13.78
C VAL A 115 -10.65 -5.87 13.50
N LEU A 116 -9.93 -4.91 12.91
CA LEU A 116 -8.50 -5.06 12.62
C LEU A 116 -7.67 -5.20 13.90
N SER A 117 -7.95 -4.38 14.92
CA SER A 117 -7.27 -4.45 16.21
C SER A 117 -7.49 -5.80 16.90
N GLN A 118 -8.74 -6.30 16.91
CA GLN A 118 -9.05 -7.62 17.45
C GLN A 118 -8.29 -8.75 16.71
N ARG A 119 -7.96 -8.55 15.44
CA ARG A 119 -7.18 -9.49 14.61
C ARG A 119 -5.67 -9.31 14.73
N GLY A 120 -5.20 -8.45 15.64
CA GLY A 120 -3.78 -8.28 15.95
C GLY A 120 -3.04 -7.27 15.07
N TYR A 121 -3.77 -6.38 14.40
CA TYR A 121 -3.19 -5.24 13.69
C TYR A 121 -3.04 -4.03 14.59
N THR A 122 -1.88 -3.38 14.49
CA THR A 122 -1.73 -1.99 14.88
C THR A 122 -1.97 -1.13 13.64
N CYS A 123 -2.75 -0.05 13.76
CA CYS A 123 -3.12 0.81 12.63
C CYS A 123 -2.81 2.27 12.91
N VAL A 124 -2.32 2.95 11.88
CA VAL A 124 -2.13 4.40 11.84
C VAL A 124 -3.05 4.98 10.77
N TYR A 125 -3.82 6.01 11.13
CA TYR A 125 -4.76 6.67 10.22
C TYR A 125 -4.41 8.15 10.04
N LYS A 126 -4.55 8.64 8.81
CA LYS A 126 -4.44 10.06 8.47
C LYS A 126 -5.59 10.46 7.56
N ARG A 127 -6.53 11.23 8.12
CA ARG A 127 -7.55 11.95 7.35
C ARG A 127 -6.91 13.01 6.46
N ARG A 128 -7.47 13.19 5.27
CA ARG A 128 -7.18 14.34 4.39
C ARG A 128 -7.50 15.65 5.10
N THR A 129 -6.78 16.72 4.74
CA THR A 129 -6.99 18.02 5.39
C THR A 129 -8.23 18.74 4.85
N GLY A 130 -8.56 19.89 5.43
CA GLY A 130 -9.75 20.67 5.06
C GLY A 130 -11.04 19.95 5.45
N THR A 131 -12.04 20.01 4.56
CA THR A 131 -13.39 19.45 4.76
C THR A 131 -13.54 18.00 4.28
N ASN A 132 -12.44 17.35 3.87
CA ASN A 132 -12.50 15.96 3.41
C ASN A 132 -12.70 15.01 4.61
N THR A 133 -13.55 14.01 4.43
CA THR A 133 -13.91 13.03 5.47
C THR A 133 -13.15 11.71 5.32
N ASP A 134 -12.43 11.52 4.21
CA ASP A 134 -11.64 10.33 3.91
C ASP A 134 -10.14 10.52 4.14
N GLY A 135 -9.40 9.41 4.15
CA GLY A 135 -7.97 9.39 4.43
C GLY A 135 -7.28 8.11 4.00
N CYS A 136 -6.03 7.97 4.45
CA CYS A 136 -5.26 6.73 4.32
C CYS A 136 -5.14 6.06 5.68
N ALA A 137 -5.12 4.73 5.70
CA ALA A 137 -4.74 3.93 6.86
C ALA A 137 -3.59 2.99 6.50
N THR A 138 -2.61 2.85 7.38
CA THR A 138 -1.57 1.83 7.26
C THR A 138 -1.58 0.98 8.52
N CYS A 139 -1.87 -0.31 8.36
CA CYS A 139 -1.89 -1.27 9.43
C CYS A 139 -0.78 -2.31 9.24
N TYR A 140 -0.25 -2.83 10.33
CA TYR A 140 0.73 -3.91 10.33
C TYR A 140 0.42 -4.90 11.45
N HIS A 141 0.69 -6.17 11.21
CA HIS A 141 0.46 -7.20 12.22
C HIS A 141 1.56 -7.13 13.30
N SER A 142 1.18 -6.88 14.55
CA SER A 142 2.12 -6.62 15.65
C SER A 142 2.99 -7.83 16.02
N ARG A 143 2.62 -9.04 15.58
CA ARG A 143 3.46 -10.25 15.72
C ARG A 143 4.64 -10.27 14.74
N CYS A 144 4.50 -9.59 13.59
CA CYS A 144 5.45 -9.57 12.49
C CYS A 144 6.32 -8.31 12.52
N PHE A 145 5.77 -7.19 12.99
CA PHE A 145 6.44 -5.89 12.94
C PHE A 145 6.27 -5.09 14.23
N SER A 146 7.31 -4.33 14.58
CA SER A 146 7.26 -3.28 15.59
C SER A 146 7.51 -1.91 14.94
N GLU A 147 6.71 -0.92 15.31
CA GLU A 147 6.89 0.46 14.85
C GLU A 147 8.00 1.18 15.60
N PHE A 148 8.78 1.95 14.83
CA PHE A 148 9.84 2.82 15.32
C PHE A 148 9.50 4.30 15.14
N SER A 149 8.87 4.66 14.01
CA SER A 149 8.47 6.04 13.77
C SER A 149 7.27 6.13 12.82
N VAL A 150 6.49 7.19 13.01
CA VAL A 150 5.34 7.56 12.18
C VAL A 150 5.50 8.99 11.71
N THR A 151 5.42 9.22 10.39
CA THR A 151 5.25 10.55 9.82
C THR A 151 3.94 10.62 9.06
N LEU A 152 3.08 11.56 9.45
CA LEU A 152 1.84 11.88 8.73
C LEU A 152 2.09 13.11 7.85
N LEU A 153 1.93 12.95 6.55
CA LEU A 153 2.22 13.98 5.57
C LEU A 153 0.95 14.70 5.13
N GLU A 154 1.06 16.02 5.05
CA GLU A 154 0.07 16.89 4.43
C GLU A 154 0.72 17.55 3.21
N PHE A 155 0.10 17.39 2.04
CA PHE A 155 0.67 17.96 0.82
C PHE A 155 0.23 19.40 0.59
N TYR A 156 -0.89 19.83 1.17
CA TYR A 156 -1.38 21.19 1.08
C TYR A 156 -0.35 22.19 1.65
N ARG A 157 0.01 23.21 0.87
CA ARG A 157 0.89 24.31 1.28
C ARG A 157 0.19 25.65 1.03
N PRO A 158 -0.21 26.38 2.10
CA PRO A 158 -0.79 27.70 1.95
C PRO A 158 0.08 28.62 1.08
N GLY A 159 -0.54 29.36 0.16
CA GLY A 159 0.16 30.29 -0.72
C GLY A 159 0.92 29.66 -1.90
N THR A 160 0.81 28.35 -2.12
CA THR A 160 1.41 27.67 -3.28
C THR A 160 0.32 27.11 -4.19
N GLU A 161 0.15 27.68 -5.39
CA GLU A 161 -0.85 27.22 -6.36
C GLU A 161 -0.64 25.77 -6.82
N LEU A 162 0.61 25.29 -6.81
CA LEU A 162 0.95 23.91 -7.15
C LEU A 162 0.52 22.88 -6.09
N LEU A 163 0.39 23.31 -4.83
CA LEU A 163 0.12 22.45 -3.68
C LEU A 163 -1.12 22.92 -2.93
N ASP A 164 -2.18 23.20 -3.69
CA ASP A 164 -3.48 23.69 -3.21
C ASP A 164 -4.50 22.56 -2.96
N ARG A 165 -4.03 21.32 -2.82
CA ARG A 165 -4.86 20.12 -2.62
C ARG A 165 -4.57 19.42 -1.30
N HIS A 166 -5.63 18.95 -0.65
CA HIS A 166 -5.64 18.38 0.69
C HIS A 166 -5.30 16.87 0.75
N ASN A 167 -4.65 16.33 -0.28
CA ASN A 167 -4.16 14.96 -0.27
C ASN A 167 -3.09 14.77 0.83
N VAL A 168 -2.93 13.54 1.30
CA VAL A 168 -2.08 13.17 2.43
C VAL A 168 -1.32 11.88 2.15
N GLY A 169 -0.31 11.61 2.97
CA GLY A 169 0.43 10.34 2.96
C GLY A 169 0.82 9.91 4.37
N ILE A 170 1.21 8.65 4.51
CA ILE A 170 1.72 8.06 5.74
C ILE A 170 3.06 7.40 5.43
N VAL A 171 4.09 7.69 6.23
CA VAL A 171 5.38 7.00 6.19
C VAL A 171 5.62 6.38 7.56
N LEU A 172 5.72 5.05 7.60
CA LEU A 172 6.04 4.26 8.80
C LEU A 172 7.44 3.68 8.66
N LEU A 173 8.22 3.73 9.74
CA LEU A 173 9.41 2.91 9.86
C LEU A 173 9.09 1.73 10.78
N LEU A 174 9.05 0.55 10.18
CA LEU A 174 8.80 -0.71 10.88
C LEU A 174 10.10 -1.50 11.01
N ARG A 175 10.17 -2.36 12.03
CA ARG A 175 11.16 -3.42 12.10
C ARG A 175 10.52 -4.79 12.15
N PRO A 176 10.99 -5.74 11.33
CA PRO A 176 10.58 -7.13 11.42
C PRO A 176 10.93 -7.71 12.78
N VAL A 177 10.00 -8.46 13.35
CA VAL A 177 10.14 -9.17 14.62
C VAL A 177 10.14 -10.65 14.32
N VAL A 178 11.23 -11.35 14.64
CA VAL A 178 11.30 -12.80 14.54
C VAL A 178 11.37 -13.39 15.95
N THR A 179 10.28 -14.04 16.37
CA THR A 179 10.23 -14.86 17.58
C THR A 179 10.53 -16.32 17.27
N ARG A 180 11.54 -16.92 17.91
CA ARG A 180 11.77 -18.38 17.92
C ARG A 180 11.69 -18.91 19.35
N GLY A 181 10.71 -19.78 19.62
CA GLY A 181 10.49 -20.33 20.97
C GLY A 181 9.95 -19.27 21.93
N SER A 182 10.26 -19.39 23.22
CA SER A 182 9.75 -18.47 24.26
C SER A 182 10.51 -17.15 24.35
N ASP A 183 11.81 -17.07 24.00
CA ASP A 183 12.65 -15.93 24.45
C ASP A 183 13.75 -15.43 23.50
N VAL A 184 13.61 -15.57 22.17
CA VAL A 184 14.52 -14.87 21.24
C VAL A 184 13.75 -14.02 20.25
N LYS A 185 13.79 -12.70 20.45
CA LYS A 185 13.30 -11.66 19.53
C LYS A 185 14.49 -11.12 18.71
N ALA A 186 14.72 -11.69 17.54
CA ALA A 186 15.66 -11.09 16.59
C ALA A 186 14.95 -9.98 15.81
N MET A 187 15.63 -8.85 15.60
CA MET A 187 15.11 -7.72 14.85
C MET A 187 15.77 -7.68 13.47
N GLY A 188 14.96 -7.65 12.41
CA GLY A 188 15.44 -7.49 11.04
C GLY A 188 15.88 -6.06 10.72
N PRO A 189 16.44 -5.84 9.52
CA PRO A 189 16.69 -4.50 9.02
C PRO A 189 15.36 -3.70 8.93
N PRO A 190 15.40 -2.37 9.14
CA PRO A 190 14.21 -1.54 9.03
C PRO A 190 13.51 -1.66 7.66
N LEU A 191 12.19 -1.46 7.67
CA LEU A 191 11.31 -1.40 6.52
C LEU A 191 10.52 -0.09 6.57
N CYS A 192 10.81 0.82 5.64
CA CYS A 192 10.03 2.03 5.39
C CYS A 192 8.80 1.67 4.58
N VAL A 193 7.61 1.85 5.15
CA VAL A 193 6.31 1.61 4.52
C VAL A 193 5.62 2.94 4.28
N ALA A 194 5.32 3.20 3.02
CA ALA A 194 4.72 4.43 2.54
C ALA A 194 3.35 4.13 1.94
N ASN A 195 2.34 4.93 2.27
CA ASN A 195 0.98 4.84 1.74
C ASN A 195 0.46 6.24 1.38
N THR A 196 -0.17 6.41 0.22
CA THR A 196 -0.71 7.69 -0.22
C THR A 196 -1.91 7.54 -1.16
N HIS A 197 -2.71 8.58 -1.28
CA HIS A 197 -3.72 8.73 -2.33
C HIS A 197 -3.49 10.07 -3.03
N LEU A 198 -2.86 10.04 -4.21
CA LEU A 198 -2.53 11.24 -5.00
C LEU A 198 -3.78 11.83 -5.64
N LEU A 199 -3.67 13.09 -6.08
CA LEU A 199 -4.75 13.81 -6.76
C LEU A 199 -5.34 13.00 -7.93
N PHE A 200 -6.67 12.87 -7.96
CA PHE A 200 -7.39 12.19 -9.05
C PHE A 200 -7.28 12.92 -10.39
N ASN A 201 -7.49 14.24 -10.41
CA ASN A 201 -7.65 15.04 -11.64
C ASN A 201 -6.58 14.70 -12.71
N PRO A 202 -6.98 14.11 -13.85
CA PRO A 202 -6.05 13.61 -14.86
C PRO A 202 -5.26 14.73 -15.56
N ARG A 203 -5.77 15.97 -15.53
CA ARG A 203 -5.13 17.14 -16.15
C ARG A 203 -4.08 17.81 -15.26
N ARG A 204 -3.93 17.39 -14.00
CA ARG A 204 -3.04 18.03 -13.01
C ARG A 204 -1.89 17.12 -12.61
N GLY A 205 -1.17 16.62 -13.62
CA GLY A 205 0.04 15.80 -13.41
C GLY A 205 1.15 16.56 -12.67
N ASP A 206 1.21 17.88 -12.84
CA ASP A 206 2.06 18.81 -12.09
C ASP A 206 1.86 18.68 -10.57
N ILE A 207 0.60 18.71 -10.11
CA ILE A 207 0.27 18.54 -8.68
C ILE A 207 0.64 17.12 -8.23
N LYS A 208 0.29 16.07 -9.02
CA LYS A 208 0.60 14.68 -8.65
C LYS A 208 2.10 14.48 -8.45
N LEU A 209 2.92 15.03 -9.34
CA LEU A 209 4.39 14.97 -9.23
C LEU A 209 4.89 15.74 -8.02
N ALA A 210 4.34 16.92 -7.72
CA ALA A 210 4.71 17.69 -6.53
C ALA A 210 4.36 16.96 -5.23
N GLN A 211 3.17 16.35 -5.16
CA GLN A 211 2.75 15.50 -4.03
C GLN A 211 3.66 14.28 -3.85
N LEU A 212 3.96 13.59 -4.96
CA LEU A 212 4.90 12.48 -4.94
C LEU A 212 6.30 12.92 -4.50
N ALA A 213 6.78 14.07 -4.93
CA ALA A 213 8.09 14.59 -4.52
C ALA A 213 8.16 14.82 -3.01
N ILE A 214 7.10 15.33 -2.37
CA ILE A 214 7.03 15.45 -0.91
C ILE A 214 7.11 14.07 -0.25
N MET A 215 6.38 13.09 -0.77
CA MET A 215 6.40 11.71 -0.28
C MET A 215 7.81 11.09 -0.37
N LEU A 216 8.45 11.21 -1.54
CA LEU A 216 9.79 10.67 -1.80
C LEU A 216 10.85 11.37 -0.94
N ALA A 217 10.73 12.68 -0.72
CA ALA A 217 11.64 13.42 0.15
C ALA A 217 11.57 12.93 1.60
N GLU A 218 10.38 12.62 2.12
CA GLU A 218 10.22 12.07 3.46
C GLU A 218 10.74 10.64 3.55
N ILE A 219 10.45 9.79 2.55
CA ILE A 219 11.00 8.43 2.46
C ILE A 219 12.52 8.46 2.50
N ASP A 220 13.13 9.32 1.68
CA ASP A 220 14.57 9.46 1.58
C ASP A 220 15.17 10.00 2.88
N ARG A 221 14.52 10.95 3.57
CA ARG A 221 14.90 11.39 4.92
C ARG A 221 14.98 10.21 5.90
N VAL A 222 13.96 9.35 5.93
CA VAL A 222 13.89 8.17 6.81
C VAL A 222 14.97 7.14 6.43
N VAL A 223 15.15 6.85 5.15
CA VAL A 223 16.16 5.89 4.66
C VAL A 223 17.58 6.37 4.96
N ARG A 224 17.88 7.65 4.73
CA ARG A 224 19.18 8.24 5.08
C ARG A 224 19.43 8.22 6.58
N SER A 225 18.40 8.46 7.40
CA SER A 225 18.53 8.35 8.86
C SER A 225 18.90 6.94 9.30
N CYS A 226 18.33 5.90 8.68
CA CYS A 226 18.73 4.52 8.96
C CYS A 226 20.18 4.26 8.54
N LYS A 227 20.56 4.74 7.34
CA LYS A 227 21.93 4.60 6.82
C LYS A 227 22.96 5.30 7.70
N ALA A 228 22.64 6.47 8.24
CA ALA A 228 23.49 7.21 9.17
C ALA A 228 23.72 6.43 10.48
N ASN A 229 22.75 5.62 10.89
CA ASN A 229 22.87 4.70 12.03
C ASN A 229 23.54 3.36 11.67
N GLY A 230 24.08 3.23 10.45
CA GLY A 230 24.75 2.01 9.97
C GLY A 230 23.79 0.92 9.49
N GLU A 231 22.52 1.23 9.25
CA GLU A 231 21.50 0.25 8.91
C GLU A 231 21.01 0.39 7.47
N HIS A 232 20.85 -0.74 6.79
CA HIS A 232 20.14 -0.81 5.51
C HIS A 232 18.64 -0.77 5.75
N CYS A 233 17.92 0.11 5.05
CA CYS A 233 16.47 0.23 5.14
C CYS A 233 15.80 -0.22 3.83
N ASN A 234 14.87 -1.16 3.93
CA ASN A 234 14.04 -1.60 2.82
C ASN A 234 12.88 -0.62 2.61
N LEU A 235 12.36 -0.51 1.39
CA LEU A 235 11.26 0.40 1.07
C LEU A 235 10.07 -0.37 0.47
N LEU A 236 8.87 0.00 0.92
CA LEU A 236 7.60 -0.41 0.37
C LEU A 236 6.75 0.85 0.14
N LEU A 237 6.42 1.15 -1.12
CA LEU A 237 5.57 2.28 -1.49
C LEU A 237 4.25 1.76 -2.07
N CYS A 238 3.18 1.93 -1.30
CA CYS A 238 1.81 1.60 -1.65
C CYS A 238 0.99 2.87 -1.88
N GLY A 239 -0.18 2.71 -2.49
CA GLY A 239 -1.12 3.81 -2.66
C GLY A 239 -1.89 3.77 -3.96
N ASP A 240 -2.82 4.71 -4.06
CA ASP A 240 -3.49 5.07 -5.30
C ASP A 240 -2.82 6.31 -5.89
N PHE A 241 -2.04 6.10 -6.95
CA PHE A 241 -1.28 7.16 -7.62
C PHE A 241 -2.12 7.91 -8.66
N ASN A 242 -3.34 7.44 -8.97
CA ASN A 242 -4.20 7.98 -10.02
C ASN A 242 -3.44 8.19 -11.35
N ALA A 243 -2.56 7.25 -11.69
CA ALA A 243 -1.71 7.31 -12.87
C ALA A 243 -1.63 5.96 -13.56
N VAL A 244 -1.61 5.99 -14.89
CA VAL A 244 -1.55 4.81 -15.74
C VAL A 244 -0.12 4.68 -16.28
N PRO A 245 0.52 3.49 -16.20
CA PRO A 245 1.85 3.31 -16.73
C PRO A 245 1.95 3.66 -18.21
N GLY A 246 2.99 4.40 -18.59
CA GLY A 246 3.30 4.71 -19.99
C GLY A 246 2.72 6.03 -20.52
N MET A 247 2.04 6.83 -19.70
CA MET A 247 1.58 8.18 -20.08
C MET A 247 2.67 9.23 -19.81
N PRO A 248 2.88 10.27 -20.64
CA PRO A 248 4.00 11.22 -20.52
C PRO A 248 4.06 12.05 -19.22
N THR A 249 2.95 12.20 -18.52
CA THR A 249 2.85 12.87 -17.20
C THR A 249 3.25 11.94 -16.05
N ASP A 250 4.22 11.06 -16.31
CA ASP A 250 4.35 9.81 -15.60
C ASP A 250 4.99 9.95 -14.22
N CYS A 251 4.18 9.94 -13.17
CA CYS A 251 4.69 9.62 -11.85
C CYS A 251 5.34 8.21 -11.86
N HIS A 252 4.88 7.28 -12.72
CA HIS A 252 5.49 5.95 -12.84
C HIS A 252 6.90 5.99 -13.41
N GLN A 253 7.28 6.90 -14.32
CA GLN A 253 8.69 7.02 -14.75
C GLN A 253 9.59 7.54 -13.64
N SER A 254 9.13 8.55 -12.88
CA SER A 254 9.89 9.07 -11.73
C SER A 254 10.06 8.01 -10.64
N ILE A 255 9.01 7.22 -10.41
CA ILE A 255 8.99 6.10 -9.48
C ILE A 255 9.92 4.98 -10.00
N THR A 256 9.75 4.47 -11.22
CA THR A 256 10.51 3.33 -11.76
C THR A 256 11.99 3.62 -12.08
N ARG A 257 12.36 4.89 -12.29
CA ARG A 257 13.77 5.30 -12.41
C ARG A 257 14.42 5.61 -11.06
N CYS A 258 13.66 5.57 -9.97
CA CYS A 258 14.23 5.71 -8.64
C CYS A 258 14.96 4.39 -8.28
N PRO A 259 16.28 4.40 -8.00
CA PRO A 259 17.04 3.18 -7.67
C PRO A 259 16.67 2.55 -6.32
N LEU A 260 15.67 3.10 -5.62
CA LEU A 260 15.11 2.54 -4.41
C LEU A 260 14.18 1.39 -4.81
N VAL A 261 14.56 0.15 -4.46
CA VAL A 261 13.87 -1.11 -4.81
C VAL A 261 12.35 -0.93 -4.83
N LEU A 262 11.80 -0.89 -6.04
CA LEU A 262 10.40 -0.60 -6.25
C LEU A 262 9.63 -1.90 -6.42
N VAL A 263 8.81 -2.25 -5.43
CA VAL A 263 7.74 -3.22 -5.66
C VAL A 263 6.68 -2.49 -6.48
N ASN A 264 6.69 -2.69 -7.81
CA ASN A 264 5.71 -2.12 -8.75
C ASN A 264 4.27 -2.31 -8.27
N LEU A 265 3.67 -1.27 -7.67
CA LEU A 265 2.22 -1.12 -7.59
C LEU A 265 1.76 -0.23 -8.75
N ILE A 266 1.35 -0.89 -9.82
CA ILE A 266 0.66 -0.29 -10.95
C ILE A 266 -0.84 -0.38 -10.66
N CYS A 267 -1.50 0.76 -10.42
CA CYS A 267 -2.96 0.87 -10.48
C CYS A 267 -3.37 1.21 -11.92
N LYS A 268 -4.02 0.28 -12.62
CA LYS A 268 -4.70 0.53 -13.89
C LYS A 268 -6.20 0.33 -13.68
N TYR A 269 -6.94 1.39 -13.96
CA TYR A 269 -8.39 1.48 -14.16
C TYR A 269 -9.32 1.10 -12.99
N PHE A 270 -10.28 2.00 -12.76
CA PHE A 270 -11.47 1.83 -11.92
C PHE A 270 -12.24 0.59 -12.35
N LEU A 271 -12.32 -0.42 -11.46
CA LEU A 271 -13.56 -1.10 -11.07
C LEU A 271 -13.34 -2.18 -10.01
N TYR A 272 -12.13 -2.74 -9.86
CA TYR A 272 -11.83 -3.69 -8.77
C TYR A 272 -10.32 -3.73 -8.53
N ASN A 273 -9.75 -3.13 -7.48
CA ASN A 273 -8.33 -3.31 -7.21
C ASN A 273 -8.01 -3.50 -5.73
N ILE A 274 -7.92 -4.78 -5.36
CA ILE A 274 -7.09 -5.26 -4.25
C ILE A 274 -5.79 -5.72 -4.88
N VAL A 275 -4.67 -5.11 -4.49
CA VAL A 275 -3.34 -5.58 -4.90
C VAL A 275 -2.67 -6.24 -3.71
N ILE A 276 -2.41 -7.55 -3.82
CA ILE A 276 -1.70 -8.31 -2.79
C ILE A 276 -0.36 -8.82 -3.33
N HIS A 277 0.69 -8.60 -2.56
CA HIS A 277 2.05 -9.05 -2.83
C HIS A 277 2.60 -9.89 -1.68
N GLU A 278 3.34 -10.94 -2.00
CA GLU A 278 4.17 -11.69 -1.05
C GLU A 278 5.64 -11.31 -1.27
N LEU A 279 6.25 -10.73 -0.24
CA LEU A 279 7.60 -10.17 -0.24
C LEU A 279 8.51 -10.97 0.69
N LYS A 280 9.80 -11.06 0.32
CA LYS A 280 10.83 -11.68 1.16
C LYS A 280 11.78 -10.61 1.68
N LEU A 281 11.94 -10.54 3.01
CA LEU A 281 12.93 -9.69 3.66
C LEU A 281 14.10 -10.52 4.18
N LEU A 282 15.30 -10.02 3.95
CA LEU A 282 16.50 -10.64 4.49
C LEU A 282 16.74 -10.19 5.94
N ILE A 283 16.98 -11.14 6.84
CA ILE A 283 17.26 -10.90 8.25
C ILE A 283 18.62 -11.50 8.60
N TYR A 284 19.54 -10.63 9.04
CA TYR A 284 20.85 -11.05 9.52
C TYR A 284 20.74 -11.59 10.96
N ARG A 285 21.51 -12.64 11.25
CA ARG A 285 21.66 -13.23 12.59
C ARG A 285 23.01 -12.88 13.17
#